data_AF-A0A8J2YVA8-F1
#
_entry.id   AF-A0A8J2YVA8-F1
#
_cell.length_a   1.000
_cell.length_b   1.000
_cell.length_c   1.000
_cell.angle_alpha   90.00
_cell.angle_beta   90.00
_cell.angle_gamma   90.00
#
_symmetry.space_group_name_H-M   'P 1'
#
loop_
_entity.id
_entity.type
_entity.pdbx_description
1 polymer ?
#
loop_
_entity_poly.entity_id
_entity_poly.type
_entity_poly.pdbx_seq_one_letter_code
_entity_poly.pdbx_strand_id
1 'polypeptide(L)'
;MVGLRAIFAAGRDMVGRVATVLRIASLACLVSAPSVLAADRPLPASVERALDRAIDGGDPEAIGQLVGGNPMIGVEIVVIAVTKRPDLAARIAAAAAGNAPEIAPQLAGAAAVASPTSAAQIATAVSVVVPAARPAVADAVVGTLPPDDRMTAGMRVHSAIGAVRMPSLEDPR
;
A
#
# COMPACT_ATOMS: atom_id res chain seq x y z
N MET A 1 33.95 67.79 -21.38
CA MET A 1 33.26 67.22 -22.56
C MET A 1 33.80 65.82 -22.77
N VAL A 2 32.92 64.88 -23.15
CA VAL A 2 33.15 63.43 -23.37
C VAL A 2 33.35 62.67 -22.05
N GLY A 3 32.57 61.65 -21.68
CA GLY A 3 31.45 60.97 -22.31
C GLY A 3 30.96 59.87 -21.36
N LEU A 4 29.71 59.42 -21.49
CA LEU A 4 29.26 58.07 -21.13
C LEU A 4 27.80 57.91 -21.58
N ARG A 5 27.60 57.54 -22.85
CA ARG A 5 26.31 57.01 -23.35
C ARG A 5 26.48 55.52 -23.60
N ALA A 6 26.33 54.76 -22.53
CA ALA A 6 26.02 53.33 -22.48
C ALA A 6 25.78 53.11 -20.97
N ILE A 7 24.58 52.88 -20.48
CA ILE A 7 23.98 51.55 -20.34
C ILE A 7 22.48 51.80 -20.13
N PHE A 8 21.68 51.62 -21.17
CA PHE A 8 20.21 51.57 -21.06
C PHE A 8 19.74 50.38 -21.90
N ALA A 9 20.13 49.18 -21.49
CA ALA A 9 19.75 47.93 -22.15
C ALA A 9 19.96 46.73 -21.21
N ALA A 10 19.21 46.65 -20.11
CA ALA A 10 19.12 45.40 -19.32
C ALA A 10 17.98 45.44 -18.26
N GLY A 11 16.76 45.85 -18.63
CA GLY A 11 15.69 45.98 -17.62
C GLY A 11 14.26 45.73 -18.08
N ARG A 12 14.04 45.11 -19.25
CA ARG A 12 12.68 44.93 -19.82
C ARG A 12 12.31 43.51 -20.22
N ASP A 13 13.04 42.49 -19.76
CA ASP A 13 12.74 41.09 -20.13
C ASP A 13 12.31 40.16 -18.99
N MET A 14 12.11 40.67 -17.76
CA MET A 14 11.70 39.83 -16.62
C MET A 14 10.22 39.91 -16.22
N VAL A 15 9.41 40.74 -16.87
CA VAL A 15 7.97 40.84 -16.52
C VAL A 15 7.09 39.94 -17.41
N GLY A 16 7.55 39.57 -18.62
CA GLY A 16 6.79 38.74 -19.55
C GLY A 16 6.86 37.22 -19.31
N ARG A 17 7.84 36.72 -18.55
CA ARG A 17 8.00 35.27 -18.29
C ARG A 17 7.31 34.78 -17.01
N VAL A 18 7.05 35.67 -16.05
CA VAL A 18 6.33 35.28 -14.82
C VAL A 18 4.83 35.12 -15.08
N ALA A 19 4.27 35.87 -16.04
CA ALA A 19 2.85 35.80 -16.41
C ALA A 19 2.47 34.52 -17.20
N THR A 20 3.43 33.84 -17.84
CA THR A 20 3.16 32.65 -18.66
C THR A 20 3.25 31.34 -17.86
N VAL A 21 4.03 31.31 -16.77
CA VAL A 21 4.05 30.14 -15.87
C VAL A 21 2.77 30.05 -15.02
N LEU A 22 2.08 31.17 -14.81
CA LEU A 22 0.87 31.22 -14.00
C LEU A 22 -0.42 30.78 -14.74
N ARG A 23 -0.35 30.40 -16.02
CA ARG A 23 -1.53 30.03 -16.83
C ARG A 23 -1.57 28.58 -17.35
N ILE A 24 -0.54 27.78 -17.09
CA ILE A 24 -0.49 26.36 -17.50
C ILE A 24 -0.63 25.42 -16.27
N ALA A 25 -0.58 25.95 -15.04
CA ALA A 25 -0.78 25.18 -13.81
C ALA A 25 -2.25 24.91 -13.44
N SER A 26 -3.21 25.23 -14.31
CA SER A 26 -4.66 25.07 -14.05
C SER A 26 -5.32 23.93 -14.82
N LEU A 27 -4.55 23.09 -15.50
CA LEU A 27 -5.08 22.06 -16.41
C LEU A 27 -4.25 20.76 -16.33
N ALA A 28 -4.23 20.11 -15.16
CA ALA A 28 -4.04 18.66 -15.02
C ALA A 28 -3.83 18.28 -13.54
N CYS A 29 -4.92 18.13 -12.79
CA CYS A 29 -5.13 17.02 -11.84
C CYS A 29 -6.38 17.32 -11.02
N LEU A 30 -7.53 17.17 -11.66
CA LEU A 30 -8.66 16.50 -11.03
C LEU A 30 -8.26 15.02 -10.83
N VAL A 31 -7.26 14.76 -9.98
CA VAL A 31 -7.09 13.43 -9.41
C VAL A 31 -7.92 13.46 -8.15
N SER A 32 -9.15 13.00 -8.35
CA SER A 32 -10.03 12.47 -7.32
C SER A 32 -9.18 11.88 -6.20
N ALA A 33 -9.16 12.54 -5.03
CA ALA A 33 -8.77 11.84 -3.83
C ALA A 33 -9.67 10.60 -3.77
N PRO A 34 -9.14 9.37 -3.76
CA PRO A 34 -10.00 8.25 -3.42
C PRO A 34 -10.50 8.55 -2.02
N SER A 35 -11.82 8.63 -1.90
CA SER A 35 -12.53 8.81 -0.65
C SER A 35 -12.00 7.79 0.37
N VAL A 36 -11.03 8.18 1.20
CA VAL A 36 -10.72 7.47 2.44
C VAL A 36 -11.78 7.91 3.45
N LEU A 37 -13.02 7.56 3.13
CA LEU A 37 -14.18 7.64 4.01
C LEU A 37 -14.98 6.34 3.82
N ALA A 38 -14.29 5.20 3.88
CA ALA A 38 -14.90 3.89 4.06
C ALA A 38 -14.84 3.51 5.56
N ALA A 39 -15.30 4.43 6.43
CA ALA A 39 -15.27 4.24 7.89
C ALA A 39 -16.67 4.32 8.52
N ASP A 40 -17.74 4.46 7.73
CA ASP A 40 -19.06 4.84 8.26
C ASP A 40 -20.13 3.75 8.13
N ARG A 41 -19.75 2.54 7.71
CA ARG A 41 -20.64 1.37 7.84
C ARG A 41 -20.14 0.48 8.97
N PRO A 42 -20.85 0.42 10.10
CA PRO A 42 -20.49 -0.52 11.15
C PRO A 42 -20.58 -1.94 10.59
N LEU A 43 -19.61 -2.77 10.96
CA LEU A 43 -19.64 -4.18 10.62
C LEU A 43 -20.96 -4.79 11.10
N PRO A 44 -21.48 -5.84 10.43
CA PRO A 44 -22.59 -6.60 10.97
C PRO A 44 -22.25 -7.07 12.39
N ALA A 45 -23.15 -6.86 13.36
CA ALA A 45 -22.86 -7.11 14.77
C ALA A 45 -22.38 -8.55 15.09
N SER A 46 -22.74 -9.53 14.25
CA SER A 46 -22.22 -10.90 14.33
C SER A 46 -20.75 -11.00 13.92
N VAL A 47 -20.36 -10.31 12.86
CA VAL A 47 -18.98 -10.23 12.35
C VAL A 47 -18.11 -9.47 13.34
N GLU A 48 -18.59 -8.35 13.87
CA GLU A 48 -17.87 -7.56 14.88
C GLU A 48 -17.55 -8.40 16.13
N ARG A 49 -18.56 -9.08 16.71
CA ARG A 49 -18.36 -9.97 17.86
C ARG A 49 -17.45 -11.17 17.57
N ALA A 50 -17.45 -11.68 16.35
CA ALA A 50 -16.54 -12.76 15.97
C ALA A 50 -15.12 -12.25 15.79
N LEU A 51 -14.97 -11.07 15.17
CA LEU A 51 -13.71 -10.41 14.94
C LEU A 51 -13.04 -10.01 16.26
N ASP A 52 -13.76 -9.42 17.19
CA ASP A 52 -13.20 -9.06 18.50
C ASP A 52 -12.72 -10.30 19.27
N ARG A 53 -13.48 -11.41 19.27
CA ARG A 53 -13.03 -12.66 19.88
C ARG A 53 -11.76 -13.22 19.22
N ALA A 54 -11.68 -13.17 17.90
CA ALA A 54 -10.51 -13.65 17.16
C ALA A 54 -9.28 -12.77 17.43
N ILE A 55 -9.48 -11.45 17.52
CA ILE A 55 -8.43 -10.49 17.86
C ILE A 55 -7.94 -10.71 19.30
N ASP A 56 -8.85 -10.82 20.27
CA ASP A 56 -8.52 -11.06 21.67
C ASP A 56 -7.75 -12.37 21.84
N GLY A 57 -8.22 -13.44 21.19
CA GLY A 57 -7.56 -14.75 21.13
C GLY A 57 -6.25 -14.76 20.34
N GLY A 58 -5.97 -13.73 19.53
CA GLY A 58 -4.79 -13.68 18.67
C GLY A 58 -4.78 -14.75 17.58
N ASP A 59 -5.96 -15.06 17.03
CA ASP A 59 -6.19 -16.14 16.07
C ASP A 59 -6.31 -15.59 14.63
N PRO A 60 -5.22 -15.54 13.85
CA PRO A 60 -5.26 -15.05 12.48
C PRO A 60 -6.04 -15.98 11.55
N GLU A 61 -6.14 -17.27 11.84
CA GLU A 61 -6.92 -18.24 11.08
C GLU A 61 -8.42 -17.96 11.20
N ALA A 62 -8.92 -17.66 12.40
CA ALA A 62 -10.30 -17.24 12.62
C ALA A 62 -10.62 -15.92 11.90
N ILE A 63 -9.68 -14.97 11.88
CA ILE A 63 -9.81 -13.74 11.08
C ILE A 63 -9.86 -14.07 9.58
N GLY A 64 -9.01 -14.99 9.11
CA GLY A 64 -9.00 -15.45 7.74
C GLY A 64 -10.32 -16.10 7.32
N GLN A 65 -10.91 -16.94 8.17
CA GLN A 65 -12.22 -17.54 7.94
C GLN A 65 -13.33 -16.49 7.87
N LEU A 66 -13.28 -15.46 8.72
CA LEU A 66 -14.22 -14.35 8.66
C LEU A 66 -14.14 -13.59 7.33
N VAL A 67 -12.93 -13.39 6.81
CA VAL A 67 -12.70 -12.79 5.49
C VAL A 67 -13.23 -13.68 4.38
N GLY A 68 -12.94 -14.98 4.40
CA GLY A 68 -13.44 -15.94 3.41
C GLY A 68 -14.97 -16.04 3.39
N GLY A 69 -15.61 -15.97 4.57
CA GLY A 69 -17.06 -15.93 4.69
C GLY A 69 -17.69 -14.59 4.32
N ASN A 70 -16.91 -13.51 4.26
CA ASN A 70 -17.39 -12.15 4.02
C ASN A 70 -16.45 -11.35 3.09
N PRO A 71 -16.23 -11.78 1.83
CA PRO A 71 -15.23 -11.18 0.96
C PRO A 71 -15.50 -9.70 0.66
N MET A 72 -16.77 -9.27 0.65
CA MET A 72 -17.17 -7.87 0.40
C MET A 72 -16.69 -6.89 1.48
N ILE A 73 -16.47 -7.36 2.71
CA ILE A 73 -15.97 -6.56 3.84
C ILE A 73 -14.62 -7.08 4.35
N GLY A 74 -13.99 -8.00 3.62
CA GLY A 74 -12.74 -8.65 4.02
C GLY A 74 -11.59 -7.67 4.24
N VAL A 75 -11.53 -6.61 3.43
CA VAL A 75 -10.55 -5.54 3.57
C VAL A 75 -10.72 -4.78 4.89
N GLU A 76 -11.95 -4.41 5.25
CA GLU A 76 -12.25 -3.73 6.52
C GLU A 76 -11.90 -4.61 7.72
N ILE A 77 -12.25 -5.89 7.66
CA ILE A 77 -11.91 -6.89 8.70
C ILE A 77 -10.39 -6.95 8.92
N VAL A 78 -9.61 -7.05 7.84
CA VAL A 78 -8.14 -7.11 7.92
C VAL A 78 -7.57 -5.81 8.47
N VAL A 79 -8.04 -4.64 8.02
CA VAL A 79 -7.56 -3.34 8.53
C VAL A 79 -7.80 -3.23 10.03
N ILE A 80 -9.00 -3.56 10.51
CA ILE A 80 -9.34 -3.52 11.95
C ILE A 80 -8.44 -4.47 12.74
N ALA A 81 -8.28 -5.71 12.26
CA ALA A 81 -7.48 -6.72 12.93
C ALA A 81 -6.00 -6.34 13.02
N VAL A 82 -5.41 -5.89 11.90
CA VAL A 82 -4.01 -5.45 11.84
C VAL A 82 -3.77 -4.21 12.69
N THR A 83 -4.73 -3.28 12.74
CA THR A 83 -4.62 -2.08 13.58
C THR A 83 -4.62 -2.44 15.07
N LYS A 84 -5.44 -3.41 15.50
CA LYS A 84 -5.48 -3.87 16.89
C LYS A 84 -4.31 -4.80 17.25
N ARG A 85 -3.77 -5.57 16.28
CA ARG A 85 -2.68 -6.54 16.45
C ARG A 85 -1.62 -6.39 15.34
N PRO A 86 -0.81 -5.31 15.37
CA PRO A 86 0.19 -5.05 14.34
C PRO A 86 1.34 -6.06 14.34
N ASP A 87 1.57 -6.73 15.46
CA ASP A 87 2.51 -7.83 15.64
C ASP A 87 2.12 -9.08 14.83
N LEU A 88 0.83 -9.28 14.59
CA LEU A 88 0.30 -10.40 13.81
C LEU A 88 -0.02 -10.03 12.35
N ALA A 89 0.32 -8.80 11.92
CA ALA A 89 -0.15 -8.25 10.64
C ALA A 89 0.11 -9.15 9.43
N ALA A 90 1.32 -9.71 9.33
CA ALA A 90 1.69 -10.60 8.23
C ALA A 90 0.91 -11.93 8.26
N ARG A 91 0.65 -12.48 9.45
CA ARG A 91 -0.12 -13.71 9.63
C ARG A 91 -1.60 -13.49 9.31
N ILE A 92 -2.16 -12.38 9.79
CA ILE A 92 -3.55 -11.98 9.51
C ILE A 92 -3.75 -11.82 7.99
N ALA A 93 -2.87 -11.07 7.32
CA ALA A 93 -2.97 -10.85 5.88
C ALA A 93 -2.82 -12.17 5.08
N ALA A 94 -1.89 -13.04 5.49
CA ALA A 94 -1.69 -14.33 4.85
C ALA A 94 -2.89 -15.28 5.04
N ALA A 95 -3.44 -15.37 6.26
CA ALA A 95 -4.62 -16.17 6.54
C ALA A 95 -5.85 -15.66 5.78
N ALA A 96 -6.05 -14.35 5.73
CA ALA A 96 -7.11 -13.72 4.95
C ALA A 96 -6.96 -14.00 3.45
N ALA A 97 -5.76 -13.84 2.89
CA ALA A 97 -5.48 -14.14 1.49
C ALA A 97 -5.63 -15.63 1.14
N GLY A 98 -5.31 -16.54 2.07
CA GLY A 98 -5.53 -17.98 1.87
C GLY A 98 -7.00 -18.37 1.81
N ASN A 99 -7.87 -17.63 2.51
CA ASN A 99 -9.31 -17.85 2.49
C ASN A 99 -10.04 -17.06 1.39
N ALA A 100 -9.40 -16.02 0.83
CA ALA A 100 -9.94 -15.20 -0.24
C ALA A 100 -8.84 -14.83 -1.26
N PRO A 101 -8.35 -15.82 -2.05
CA PRO A 101 -7.20 -15.64 -2.92
C PRO A 101 -7.45 -14.64 -4.06
N GLU A 102 -8.70 -14.46 -4.50
CA GLU A 102 -9.08 -13.54 -5.57
C GLU A 102 -8.82 -12.07 -5.20
N ILE A 103 -8.92 -11.76 -3.91
CA ILE A 103 -8.73 -10.40 -3.37
C ILE A 103 -7.42 -10.27 -2.57
N ALA A 104 -6.53 -11.27 -2.64
CA ALA A 104 -5.26 -11.28 -1.92
C ALA A 104 -4.40 -10.02 -2.10
N PRO A 105 -4.27 -9.41 -3.31
CA PRO A 105 -3.53 -8.15 -3.47
C PRO A 105 -4.15 -6.99 -2.68
N GLN A 106 -5.49 -6.90 -2.65
CA GLN A 106 -6.20 -5.84 -1.93
C GLN A 106 -6.06 -6.02 -0.42
N LEU A 107 -6.14 -7.26 0.07
CA LEU A 107 -5.92 -7.59 1.48
C LEU A 107 -4.48 -7.26 1.92
N ALA A 108 -3.48 -7.61 1.11
CA ALA A 108 -2.09 -7.31 1.39
C ALA A 108 -1.80 -5.80 1.40
N GLY A 109 -2.31 -5.05 0.43
CA GLY A 109 -2.18 -3.60 0.38
C GLY A 109 -2.84 -2.93 1.58
N ALA A 110 -4.07 -3.33 1.92
CA ALA A 110 -4.78 -2.77 3.07
C ALA A 110 -4.08 -3.08 4.41
N ALA A 111 -3.56 -4.30 4.58
CA ALA A 111 -2.76 -4.65 5.73
C ALA A 111 -1.45 -3.84 5.80
N ALA A 112 -0.80 -3.58 4.66
CA ALA A 112 0.41 -2.76 4.60
C ALA A 112 0.13 -1.28 4.90
N VAL A 113 -1.04 -0.75 4.54
CA VAL A 113 -1.48 0.58 4.98
C VAL A 113 -1.68 0.63 6.49
N ALA A 114 -2.33 -0.41 7.05
CA ALA A 114 -2.57 -0.49 8.49
C ALA A 114 -1.29 -0.74 9.31
N SER A 115 -0.29 -1.43 8.73
CA SER A 115 1.01 -1.67 9.34
C SER A 115 2.16 -1.51 8.32
N PRO A 116 2.58 -0.27 8.05
CA PRO A 116 3.63 0.03 7.05
C PRO A 116 4.98 -0.58 7.40
N THR A 117 5.30 -0.68 8.68
CA THR A 117 6.53 -1.30 9.18
C THR A 117 6.61 -2.80 8.85
N SER A 118 5.46 -3.47 8.77
CA SER A 118 5.33 -4.89 8.44
C SER A 118 5.06 -5.14 6.95
N ALA A 119 5.00 -4.11 6.10
CA ALA A 119 4.63 -4.22 4.68
C ALA A 119 5.44 -5.28 3.91
N ALA A 120 6.77 -5.35 4.11
CA ALA A 120 7.61 -6.36 3.45
C ALA A 120 7.29 -7.79 3.92
N GLN A 121 7.01 -7.96 5.22
CA GLN A 121 6.63 -9.26 5.79
C GLN A 121 5.25 -9.68 5.31
N ILE A 122 4.29 -8.75 5.23
CA ILE A 122 2.95 -8.96 4.68
C ILE A 122 3.03 -9.41 3.22
N ALA A 123 3.75 -8.68 2.38
CA ALA A 123 3.92 -9.02 0.97
C ALA A 123 4.51 -10.42 0.80
N THR A 124 5.50 -10.77 1.62
CA THR A 124 6.14 -12.09 1.62
C THR A 124 5.18 -13.19 2.06
N ALA A 125 4.52 -13.02 3.21
CA ALA A 125 3.62 -14.02 3.77
C ALA A 125 2.43 -14.30 2.84
N VAL A 126 1.81 -13.26 2.28
CA VAL A 126 0.72 -13.41 1.30
C VAL A 126 1.23 -14.06 0.02
N SER A 127 2.43 -13.69 -0.45
CA SER A 127 3.08 -14.28 -1.62
C SER A 127 3.40 -15.77 -1.47
N VAL A 128 3.64 -16.24 -0.25
CA VAL A 128 3.84 -17.66 0.05
C VAL A 128 2.51 -18.42 -0.05
N VAL A 129 1.44 -17.85 0.52
CA VAL A 129 0.12 -18.48 0.55
C VAL A 129 -0.58 -18.44 -0.81
N VAL A 130 -0.43 -17.36 -1.57
CA VAL A 130 -1.03 -17.17 -2.89
C VAL A 130 0.05 -16.88 -3.94
N PRO A 131 0.83 -17.89 -4.38
CA PRO A 131 1.95 -17.69 -5.29
C PRO A 131 1.55 -17.04 -6.63
N ALA A 132 0.35 -17.35 -7.12
CA ALA A 132 -0.17 -16.78 -8.36
C ALA A 132 -0.40 -15.26 -8.28
N ALA A 133 -0.65 -14.72 -7.08
CA ALA A 133 -0.91 -13.30 -6.85
C ALA A 133 0.36 -12.49 -6.52
N ARG A 134 1.53 -13.13 -6.42
CA ARG A 134 2.83 -12.50 -6.08
C ARG A 134 3.09 -11.14 -6.74
N PRO A 135 3.04 -11.01 -8.08
CA PRO A 135 3.34 -9.72 -8.72
C PRO A 135 2.31 -8.64 -8.31
N ALA A 136 1.02 -8.99 -8.32
CA ALA A 136 -0.05 -8.07 -7.92
C ALA A 136 0.05 -7.67 -6.43
N VAL A 137 0.47 -8.58 -5.55
CA VAL A 137 0.69 -8.32 -4.12
C VAL A 137 1.87 -7.36 -3.93
N ALA A 138 2.98 -7.58 -4.65
CA ALA A 138 4.13 -6.68 -4.60
C ALA A 138 3.74 -5.26 -5.04
N ASP A 139 3.03 -5.15 -6.16
CA ASP A 139 2.57 -3.87 -6.70
C ASP A 139 1.58 -3.18 -5.77
N ALA A 140 0.63 -3.92 -5.19
CA ALA A 140 -0.35 -3.38 -4.25
C ALA A 140 0.33 -2.83 -3.00
N VAL A 141 1.24 -3.59 -2.39
CA VAL A 141 1.95 -3.17 -1.17
C VAL A 141 2.85 -1.96 -1.46
N VAL A 142 3.62 -1.97 -2.55
CA VAL A 142 4.48 -0.83 -2.92
C VAL A 142 3.66 0.40 -3.28
N GLY A 143 2.55 0.22 -4.01
CA GLY A 143 1.65 1.30 -4.41
C GLY A 143 1.02 2.03 -3.22
N THR A 144 0.79 1.33 -2.11
CA THR A 144 0.17 1.90 -0.90
C THR A 144 1.11 2.72 -0.02
N LEU A 145 2.42 2.66 -0.22
CA LEU A 145 3.39 3.36 0.62
C LEU A 145 3.63 4.81 0.15
N PRO A 146 4.08 5.74 1.03
CA PRO A 146 4.47 7.09 0.66
C PRO A 146 5.57 7.09 -0.42
N PRO A 147 5.58 8.05 -1.36
CA PRO A 147 6.52 8.07 -2.49
C PRO A 147 7.99 7.89 -2.09
N ASP A 148 8.39 8.51 -0.98
CA ASP A 148 9.75 8.45 -0.44
C ASP A 148 10.13 7.05 0.07
N ASP A 149 9.14 6.27 0.53
CA ASP A 149 9.32 4.91 1.05
C ASP A 149 9.16 3.84 -0.03
N ARG A 150 8.51 4.15 -1.17
CA ARG A 150 8.22 3.18 -2.24
C ARG A 150 9.47 2.54 -2.81
N MET A 151 10.54 3.30 -3.01
CA MET A 151 11.78 2.77 -3.59
C MET A 151 12.43 1.76 -2.63
N THR A 152 12.58 2.14 -1.36
CA THR A 152 13.18 1.28 -0.32
C THR A 152 12.33 0.06 -0.04
N ALA A 153 11.01 0.23 0.10
CA ALA A 153 10.08 -0.86 0.31
C ALA A 153 9.96 -1.76 -0.92
N GLY A 154 9.96 -1.20 -2.13
CA GLY A 154 9.98 -1.95 -3.39
C GLY A 154 11.20 -2.85 -3.50
N MET A 155 12.39 -2.34 -3.17
CA MET A 155 13.60 -3.17 -3.12
C MET A 155 13.50 -4.29 -2.08
N ARG A 156 12.96 -4.01 -0.88
CA ARG A 156 12.78 -5.01 0.18
C ARG A 156 11.76 -6.08 -0.19
N VAL A 157 10.62 -5.69 -0.75
CA VAL A 157 9.53 -6.58 -1.19
C VAL A 157 10.01 -7.45 -2.36
N HIS A 158 10.63 -6.84 -3.37
CA HIS A 158 11.15 -7.57 -4.52
C HIS A 158 12.26 -8.55 -4.13
N SER A 159 13.16 -8.14 -3.24
CA SER A 159 14.21 -9.01 -2.68
C SER A 159 13.62 -10.16 -1.86
N ALA A 160 12.66 -9.89 -0.96
CA ALA A 160 12.04 -10.92 -0.12
C ALA A 160 11.23 -11.93 -0.95
N ILE A 161 10.46 -11.48 -1.95
CA ILE A 161 9.74 -12.37 -2.86
C ILE A 161 10.70 -13.15 -3.76
N GLY A 162 11.79 -12.52 -4.21
CA GLY A 162 12.87 -13.17 -4.97
C GLY A 162 13.57 -14.28 -4.19
N ALA A 163 13.83 -14.07 -2.89
CA ALA A 163 14.42 -15.08 -2.00
C ALA A 163 13.51 -16.30 -1.83
N VAL A 164 12.18 -16.13 -1.83
CA VAL A 164 11.21 -17.24 -1.83
C VAL A 164 11.22 -18.02 -3.15
N ARG A 165 11.77 -17.47 -4.25
CA ARG A 165 11.79 -18.09 -5.58
C ARG A 165 12.93 -19.09 -5.79
N MET A 166 13.91 -19.18 -4.89
CA MET A 166 15.02 -20.12 -5.00
C MET A 166 14.90 -21.23 -3.94
N PRO A 167 14.16 -22.33 -4.19
CA PRO A 167 14.61 -23.61 -3.65
C PRO A 167 15.97 -23.88 -4.28
N SER A 168 16.97 -24.12 -3.44
CA SER A 168 18.35 -24.42 -3.82
C SER A 168 18.45 -25.22 -5.13
N LEU A 169 19.06 -24.63 -6.15
CA LEU A 169 19.62 -25.35 -7.30
C LEU A 169 21.03 -25.91 -6.98
N GLU A 170 21.37 -25.99 -5.69
CA GLU A 170 22.63 -26.55 -5.21
C GLU A 170 22.33 -27.58 -4.12
N ASP A 171 21.91 -28.76 -4.55
CA ASP A 171 22.41 -29.98 -3.93
C ASP A 171 22.80 -31.00 -5.01
N PRO A 172 24.02 -30.89 -5.57
CA PRO A 172 24.69 -32.02 -6.17
C PRO A 172 25.67 -32.60 -5.15
N ARG A 173 25.25 -33.57 -4.34
CA ARG A 173 25.96 -34.86 -4.14
C ARG A 173 25.28 -35.79 -3.14
#